data_AF-A0AAU6E6Q6-F1
#
_entry.id   AF-A0AAU6E6Q6-F1
#
_cell.length_a   1.000
_cell.length_b   1.000
_cell.length_c   1.000
_cell.angle_alpha   90.00
_cell.angle_beta   90.00
_cell.angle_gamma   90.00
#
_symmetry.space_group_name_H-M   'P 1'
#
loop_
_entity.id
_entity.type
_entity.pdbx_description
1 polymer ?
#
loop_
_entity_poly.entity_id
_entity_poly.type
_entity_poly.pdbx_seq_one_letter_code
_entity_poly.pdbx_strand_id
1 'polypeptide(L)'
;MTFATVPTRRLITLGVALAVGATVLGAPAAVAATPPEGAYWHTKTMTTSTHPRQFGSKSDPYSLVQREISERWSAPDGRNWFGYRELGTLPGTVADKKAWRRDGSPSTWNESIDGKTVKLSAEPAKGRLAPAGRERKFWVAEQWLTYDEVQRLPADPSRLKDWLTKAGQVGREDDIPGWLEYTLPEFLHDFPAPKEVRTAAYQALLTLPGVRAGGAAKDGLGRPGAAVVLDSSSGKGKKATVVKVSLIVDTGRMVLLSRDQKATLDGKAFPEMSSNKTLIQVGWTDSPPAVPALS
;
A
#
# COMPACT_ATOMS: atom_id res chain seq x y z
N MET A 1 -25.34 -42.66 59.92
CA MET A 1 -23.89 -42.68 59.62
C MET A 1 -23.73 -43.73 58.52
N THR A 2 -23.47 -43.45 57.25
CA THR A 2 -22.68 -42.40 56.59
C THR A 2 -23.25 -42.19 55.18
N PHE A 3 -23.26 -40.95 54.69
CA PHE A 3 -23.77 -40.53 53.38
C PHE A 3 -22.72 -40.69 52.27
N ALA A 4 -23.14 -40.96 51.03
CA ALA A 4 -22.55 -40.38 49.80
C ALA A 4 -23.47 -40.65 48.57
N THR A 5 -24.31 -39.69 48.17
CA THR A 5 -24.12 -38.71 47.06
C THR A 5 -24.20 -39.29 45.64
N VAL A 6 -25.37 -39.16 45.00
CA VAL A 6 -25.56 -39.28 43.54
C VAL A 6 -25.63 -37.86 42.95
N PRO A 7 -24.88 -37.52 41.89
CA PRO A 7 -24.88 -36.16 41.37
C PRO A 7 -26.05 -35.85 40.45
N THR A 8 -26.60 -34.67 40.68
CA THR A 8 -27.72 -34.00 40.01
C THR A 8 -27.39 -33.65 38.55
N ARG A 9 -28.34 -33.96 37.65
CA ARG A 9 -28.40 -33.50 36.25
C ARG A 9 -28.36 -31.96 36.21
N ARG A 10 -27.30 -31.37 35.63
CA ARG A 10 -27.31 -29.97 35.20
C ARG A 10 -27.69 -29.90 33.73
N LEU A 11 -28.82 -29.25 33.45
CA LEU A 11 -29.16 -28.73 32.13
C LEU A 11 -28.09 -27.72 31.72
N ILE A 12 -27.42 -27.96 30.59
CA ILE A 12 -26.63 -26.96 29.89
C ILE A 12 -27.53 -26.37 28.81
N THR A 13 -27.93 -25.13 29.06
CA THR A 13 -28.56 -24.23 28.11
C THR A 13 -27.65 -24.10 26.88
N LEU A 14 -28.14 -24.50 25.71
CA LEU A 14 -27.54 -24.17 24.43
C LEU A 14 -27.67 -22.65 24.23
N GLY A 15 -26.60 -21.92 24.58
CA GLY A 15 -26.42 -20.55 24.17
C GLY A 15 -26.25 -20.50 22.66
N VAL A 16 -27.25 -19.96 21.96
CA VAL A 16 -27.16 -19.56 20.56
C VAL A 16 -26.09 -18.49 20.47
N ALA A 17 -24.87 -18.88 20.10
CA ALA A 17 -23.85 -17.95 19.66
C ALA A 17 -24.30 -17.42 18.29
N LEU A 18 -24.94 -16.24 18.29
CA LEU A 18 -25.13 -15.43 17.10
C LEU A 18 -23.75 -15.04 16.57
N ALA A 19 -23.25 -15.81 15.61
CA ALA A 19 -22.18 -15.37 14.74
C ALA A 19 -22.70 -14.12 14.01
N VAL A 20 -22.14 -12.96 14.33
CA VAL A 20 -22.37 -11.72 13.58
C VAL A 20 -21.66 -11.88 12.24
N GLY A 21 -22.36 -12.49 11.28
CA GLY A 21 -21.93 -12.56 9.89
C GLY A 21 -21.86 -11.15 9.31
N ALA A 22 -20.76 -10.85 8.64
CA ALA A 22 -20.59 -9.65 7.83
C ALA A 22 -21.84 -9.44 6.96
N THR A 23 -22.54 -8.34 7.17
CA THR A 23 -23.57 -7.87 6.25
C THR A 23 -22.87 -7.49 4.95
N VAL A 24 -22.90 -8.41 3.97
CA VAL A 24 -22.54 -8.12 2.58
C VAL A 24 -23.43 -6.95 2.14
N LEU A 25 -22.81 -5.78 2.00
CA LEU A 25 -23.43 -4.60 1.44
C LEU A 25 -23.98 -5.00 0.06
N GLY A 26 -25.30 -4.87 -0.12
CA GLY A 26 -26.09 -5.51 -1.18
C GLY A 26 -25.37 -5.71 -2.50
N ALA A 27 -25.24 -6.98 -2.91
CA ALA A 27 -24.52 -7.36 -4.11
C ALA A 27 -25.18 -6.73 -5.36
N PRO A 28 -24.41 -6.14 -6.29
CA PRO A 28 -24.93 -5.82 -7.61
C PRO A 28 -25.42 -7.10 -8.33
N ALA A 29 -26.33 -6.93 -9.31
CA ALA A 29 -26.94 -8.04 -10.04
C ALA A 29 -25.90 -9.07 -10.51
N ALA A 30 -26.22 -10.36 -10.39
CA ALA A 30 -25.31 -11.46 -10.65
C ALA A 30 -24.93 -11.55 -12.14
N VAL A 31 -23.88 -10.82 -12.52
CA VAL A 31 -23.11 -11.10 -13.73
C VAL A 31 -22.02 -12.13 -13.35
N ALA A 32 -21.75 -13.08 -14.23
CA ALA A 32 -20.66 -14.02 -14.03
C ALA A 32 -19.32 -13.27 -13.90
N ALA A 33 -18.48 -13.72 -12.97
CA ALA A 33 -17.16 -13.14 -12.79
C ALA A 33 -16.29 -13.36 -14.05
N THR A 34 -15.48 -12.37 -14.42
CA THR A 34 -14.53 -12.51 -15.51
C THR A 34 -13.49 -13.57 -15.16
N PRO A 35 -13.22 -14.55 -16.04
CA PRO A 35 -12.16 -15.53 -15.81
C PRO A 35 -10.80 -14.85 -15.59
N PRO A 36 -9.94 -15.39 -14.71
CA PRO A 36 -8.57 -14.91 -14.56
C PRO A 36 -7.80 -14.98 -15.89
N GLU A 37 -7.05 -13.93 -16.21
CA GLU A 37 -6.23 -13.87 -17.44
C GLU A 37 -4.83 -14.50 -17.25
N GLY A 38 -4.52 -14.97 -16.04
CA GLY A 38 -3.26 -15.65 -15.71
C GLY A 38 -3.33 -16.33 -14.33
N ALA A 39 -2.28 -17.06 -13.98
CA ALA A 39 -2.23 -17.80 -12.70
C ALA A 39 -2.19 -16.89 -11.46
N TYR A 40 -1.61 -15.69 -11.58
CA TYR A 40 -1.43 -14.75 -10.48
C TYR A 40 -1.70 -13.32 -10.91
N TRP A 41 -2.43 -12.57 -10.08
CA TRP A 41 -2.34 -11.11 -10.10
C TRP A 41 -1.04 -10.69 -9.42
N HIS A 42 -0.17 -10.00 -10.15
CA HIS A 42 1.18 -9.65 -9.72
C HIS A 42 1.38 -8.14 -9.66
N THR A 43 1.95 -7.69 -8.55
CA THR A 43 2.48 -6.34 -8.40
C THR A 43 3.95 -6.38 -8.03
N LYS A 44 4.75 -5.56 -8.71
CA LYS A 44 6.16 -5.34 -8.40
C LYS A 44 6.39 -3.86 -8.16
N THR A 45 6.84 -3.53 -6.96
CA THR A 45 6.97 -2.15 -6.49
C THR A 45 8.38 -1.88 -6.00
N MET A 46 9.00 -0.83 -6.55
CA MET A 46 10.20 -0.22 -5.99
C MET A 46 9.77 0.90 -5.04
N THR A 47 10.20 0.83 -3.79
CA THR A 47 10.06 1.95 -2.84
C THR A 47 11.42 2.62 -2.67
N THR A 48 11.44 3.94 -2.71
CA THR A 48 12.58 4.75 -2.29
C THR A 48 12.14 5.67 -1.14
N SER A 49 12.81 5.54 -0.01
CA SER A 49 12.49 6.31 1.20
C SER A 49 13.73 7.04 1.69
N THR A 50 13.58 8.31 2.04
CA THR A 50 14.67 9.07 2.67
C THR A 50 14.80 8.63 4.12
N HIS A 51 16.01 8.26 4.52
CA HIS A 51 16.27 7.93 5.91
C HIS A 51 16.14 9.20 6.77
N PRO A 52 15.49 9.14 7.95
CA PRO A 52 15.27 10.31 8.82
C PRO A 52 16.56 11.02 9.24
N ARG A 53 17.62 10.25 9.42
CA ARG A 53 18.89 10.72 9.99
C ARG A 53 19.87 11.18 8.92
N GLN A 54 20.77 12.07 9.34
CA GLN A 54 21.91 12.53 8.56
C GLN A 54 23.18 11.74 8.91
N PHE A 55 24.11 11.69 7.98
CA PHE A 55 25.35 10.90 8.04
C PHE A 55 26.56 11.73 7.61
N GLY A 56 27.76 11.18 7.80
CA GLY A 56 29.02 11.87 7.57
C GLY A 56 29.46 12.70 8.77
N SER A 57 30.14 13.81 8.49
CA SER A 57 30.67 14.72 9.50
C SER A 57 29.76 15.93 9.73
N LYS A 58 29.93 16.62 10.86
CA LYS A 58 29.18 17.87 11.16
C LYS A 58 29.46 18.99 10.15
N SER A 59 30.62 18.99 9.49
CA SER A 59 30.95 19.96 8.44
C SER A 59 30.36 19.59 7.09
N ASP A 60 30.14 18.29 6.83
CA ASP A 60 29.71 17.76 5.55
C ASP A 60 28.61 16.69 5.71
N PRO A 61 27.43 17.05 6.26
CA PRO A 61 26.35 16.12 6.42
C PRO A 61 25.77 15.70 5.07
N TYR A 62 25.29 14.46 4.99
CA TYR A 62 24.52 13.98 3.85
C TYR A 62 23.33 13.13 4.26
N SER A 63 22.31 13.17 3.42
CA SER A 63 21.11 12.33 3.50
C SER A 63 21.31 11.01 2.75
N LEU A 64 20.76 9.95 3.31
CA LEU A 64 20.71 8.64 2.67
C LEU A 64 19.27 8.31 2.25
N VAL A 65 19.13 7.60 1.14
CA VAL A 65 17.88 6.97 0.70
C VAL A 65 18.04 5.46 0.71
N GLN A 66 17.01 4.77 1.17
CA GLN A 66 16.92 3.32 1.13
C GLN A 66 16.04 2.91 -0.04
N ARG A 67 16.47 1.89 -0.78
CA ARG A 67 15.70 1.31 -1.88
C ARG A 67 15.33 -0.11 -1.55
N GLU A 68 14.10 -0.49 -1.87
CA GLU A 68 13.59 -1.84 -1.68
C GLU A 68 12.69 -2.23 -2.85
N ILE A 69 12.68 -3.52 -3.16
CA ILE A 69 11.67 -4.14 -4.02
C ILE A 69 10.76 -4.99 -3.15
N SER A 70 9.47 -4.78 -3.33
CA SER A 70 8.43 -5.69 -2.89
C SER A 70 7.69 -6.25 -4.09
N GLU A 71 7.32 -7.51 -4.01
CA GLU A 71 6.50 -8.18 -5.02
C GLU A 71 5.37 -8.92 -4.31
N ARG A 72 4.16 -8.85 -4.86
CA ARG A 72 3.01 -9.61 -4.38
C ARG A 72 2.43 -10.41 -5.53
N TRP A 73 2.13 -11.67 -5.26
CA TRP A 73 1.38 -12.55 -6.15
C TRP A 73 0.12 -12.98 -5.44
N SER A 74 -1.02 -12.90 -6.11
CA SER A 74 -2.31 -13.35 -5.58
C SER A 74 -2.98 -14.27 -6.60
N ALA A 75 -3.15 -15.53 -6.23
CA ALA A 75 -3.89 -16.49 -7.04
C ALA A 75 -5.40 -16.22 -6.94
N PRO A 76 -6.20 -16.59 -7.96
CA PRO A 76 -7.66 -16.45 -7.94
C PRO A 76 -8.34 -17.17 -6.77
N ASP A 77 -7.72 -18.23 -6.24
CA ASP A 77 -8.21 -18.94 -5.05
C ASP A 77 -7.85 -18.26 -3.72
N GLY A 78 -7.34 -17.03 -3.79
CA GLY A 78 -7.01 -16.16 -2.66
C GLY A 78 -5.69 -16.48 -1.97
N ARG A 79 -4.94 -17.51 -2.40
CA ARG A 79 -3.56 -17.70 -1.91
C ARG A 79 -2.72 -16.51 -2.36
N ASN A 80 -1.91 -15.98 -1.46
CA ASN A 80 -1.05 -14.85 -1.77
C ASN A 80 0.36 -15.04 -1.21
N TRP A 81 1.32 -14.38 -1.85
CA TRP A 81 2.74 -14.42 -1.50
C TRP A 81 3.31 -13.02 -1.51
N PHE A 82 4.25 -12.78 -0.60
CA PHE A 82 4.98 -11.53 -0.51
C PHE A 82 6.48 -11.79 -0.60
N GLY A 83 7.08 -11.25 -1.66
CA GLY A 83 8.51 -11.15 -1.86
C GLY A 83 9.02 -9.79 -1.40
N TYR A 84 10.17 -9.77 -0.74
CA TYR A 84 10.80 -8.52 -0.29
C TYR A 84 12.32 -8.60 -0.38
N ARG A 85 12.94 -7.50 -0.81
CA ARG A 85 14.40 -7.34 -0.81
C ARG A 85 14.79 -5.87 -0.69
N GLU A 86 15.66 -5.56 0.27
CA GLU A 86 16.37 -4.28 0.30
C GLU A 86 17.48 -4.30 -0.76
N LEU A 87 17.53 -3.26 -1.60
CA LEU A 87 18.53 -3.10 -2.65
C LEU A 87 19.78 -2.33 -2.19
N GLY A 88 19.74 -1.81 -0.97
CA GLY A 88 20.82 -1.03 -0.38
C GLY A 88 20.50 0.45 -0.24
N THR A 89 21.41 1.13 0.43
CA THR A 89 21.33 2.53 0.83
C THR A 89 22.31 3.36 0.00
N LEU A 90 21.84 4.51 -0.51
CA LEU A 90 22.61 5.39 -1.39
C LEU A 90 22.48 6.85 -0.94
N PRO A 91 23.42 7.74 -1.30
CA PRO A 91 23.24 9.17 -1.11
C PRO A 91 22.00 9.69 -1.86
N GLY A 92 21.18 10.50 -1.19
CA GLY A 92 19.85 10.89 -1.70
C GLY A 92 19.87 11.87 -2.87
N THR A 93 20.81 12.81 -2.88
CA THR A 93 20.93 13.85 -3.91
C THR A 93 22.34 13.90 -4.51
N VAL A 94 22.51 14.70 -5.58
CA VAL A 94 23.84 14.98 -6.15
C VAL A 94 24.75 15.67 -5.13
N ALA A 95 24.20 16.52 -4.26
CA ALA A 95 24.95 17.16 -3.18
C ALA A 95 25.37 16.15 -2.11
N ASP A 96 24.44 15.28 -1.68
CA ASP A 96 24.73 14.19 -0.74
C ASP A 96 25.81 13.26 -1.30
N LYS A 97 25.75 12.93 -2.60
CA LYS A 97 26.75 12.08 -3.25
C LYS A 97 28.14 12.72 -3.22
N LYS A 98 28.24 14.05 -3.35
CA LYS A 98 29.52 14.75 -3.24
C LYS A 98 30.04 14.72 -1.80
N ALA A 99 29.18 14.94 -0.80
CA ALA A 99 29.55 14.88 0.61
C ALA A 99 29.95 13.45 1.04
N TRP A 100 29.16 12.44 0.67
CA TRP A 100 29.48 11.02 0.86
C TRP A 100 30.82 10.62 0.24
N ARG A 101 31.16 11.17 -0.94
CA ARG A 101 32.49 10.94 -1.54
C ARG A 101 33.62 11.57 -0.74
N ARG A 102 33.42 12.77 -0.18
CA ARG A 102 34.40 13.43 0.72
C ARG A 102 34.57 12.64 2.02
N ASP A 103 33.51 12.00 2.49
CA ASP A 103 33.48 11.11 3.66
C ASP A 103 34.11 9.72 3.40
N GLY A 104 34.78 9.52 2.27
CA GLY A 104 35.47 8.26 1.96
C GLY A 104 34.57 7.20 1.31
N SER A 105 33.35 7.55 0.90
CA SER A 105 32.39 6.65 0.24
C SER A 105 32.07 5.38 1.04
N PRO A 106 31.72 5.47 2.33
CA PRO A 106 31.43 4.29 3.14
C PRO A 106 30.29 3.47 2.54
N SER A 107 30.42 2.14 2.67
CA SER A 107 29.39 1.17 2.24
C SER A 107 28.53 0.65 3.38
N THR A 108 28.85 0.99 4.63
CA THR A 108 28.07 0.59 5.82
C THR A 108 27.97 1.76 6.79
N TRP A 109 26.84 1.85 7.50
CA TRP A 109 26.61 2.84 8.55
C TRP A 109 26.01 2.15 9.77
N ASN A 110 26.67 2.32 10.92
CA ASN A 110 26.22 1.80 12.21
C ASN A 110 25.75 2.90 13.17
N GLU A 111 26.04 4.15 12.83
CA GLU A 111 25.72 5.31 13.63
C GLU A 111 25.43 6.50 12.71
N SER A 112 24.46 7.32 13.09
CA SER A 112 24.18 8.61 12.46
C SER A 112 24.99 9.74 13.09
N ILE A 113 24.97 10.92 12.45
CA ILE A 113 25.72 12.10 12.91
C ILE A 113 25.36 12.57 14.34
N ASP A 114 24.13 12.28 14.79
CA ASP A 114 23.59 12.58 16.13
C ASP A 114 23.84 11.46 17.15
N GLY A 115 24.67 10.47 16.80
CA GLY A 115 25.09 9.39 17.69
C GLY A 115 24.04 8.30 17.91
N LYS A 116 23.09 8.15 16.98
CA LYS A 116 22.04 7.13 17.08
C LYS A 116 22.45 5.89 16.31
N THR A 117 22.31 4.74 16.95
CA THR A 117 22.56 3.45 16.33
C THR A 117 21.63 3.24 15.14
N VAL A 118 22.21 2.86 14.01
CA VAL A 118 21.50 2.44 12.80
C VAL A 118 22.15 1.16 12.27
N LYS A 119 21.54 0.52 11.28
CA LYS A 119 22.16 -0.59 10.55
C LYS A 119 21.81 -0.46 9.08
N LEU A 120 22.69 0.19 8.31
CA LEU A 120 22.50 0.43 6.89
C LEU A 120 23.67 -0.12 6.09
N SER A 121 23.39 -0.59 4.88
CA SER A 121 24.39 -1.10 3.94
C SER A 121 24.09 -0.57 2.54
N ALA A 122 25.15 -0.25 1.79
CA ALA A 122 25.06 0.03 0.36
C ALA A 122 24.85 -1.25 -0.46
N GLU A 123 25.19 -2.41 0.12
CA GLU A 123 24.96 -3.70 -0.50
C GLU A 123 23.50 -4.15 -0.31
N PRO A 124 22.92 -4.83 -1.30
CA PRO A 124 21.60 -5.42 -1.16
C PRO A 124 21.54 -6.49 -0.07
N ALA A 125 20.43 -6.56 0.64
CA ALA A 125 20.18 -7.63 1.60
C ALA A 125 19.74 -8.93 0.92
N LYS A 126 19.81 -10.04 1.65
CA LYS A 126 19.20 -11.30 1.21
C LYS A 126 17.69 -11.11 1.07
N GLY A 127 17.16 -11.40 -0.12
CA GLY A 127 15.71 -11.37 -0.34
C GLY A 127 14.99 -12.51 0.38
N ARG A 128 13.71 -12.31 0.62
CA ARG A 128 12.80 -13.29 1.21
C ARG A 128 11.54 -13.43 0.36
N LEU A 129 10.93 -14.60 0.44
CA LEU A 129 9.61 -14.91 -0.10
C LEU A 129 8.87 -15.72 0.94
N ALA A 130 7.63 -15.37 1.21
CA ALA A 130 6.76 -16.13 2.10
C ALA A 130 5.31 -16.09 1.59
N PRO A 131 4.48 -17.09 1.92
CA PRO A 131 3.04 -16.92 1.89
C PRO A 131 2.65 -15.68 2.70
N ALA A 132 1.70 -14.92 2.19
CA ALA A 132 1.13 -13.77 2.87
C ALA A 132 -0.32 -14.10 3.26
N GLY A 133 -0.73 -13.68 4.47
CA GLY A 133 -2.04 -14.00 5.03
C GLY A 133 -2.26 -15.50 5.33
N ARG A 134 -3.32 -15.80 6.08
CA ARG A 134 -3.86 -17.17 6.22
C ARG A 134 -5.17 -17.32 5.46
N GLU A 135 -5.80 -16.20 5.19
CA GLU A 135 -7.09 -16.04 4.57
C GLU A 135 -6.95 -16.27 3.06
N ARG A 136 -7.72 -17.22 2.53
CA ARG A 136 -7.77 -17.51 1.10
C ARG A 136 -8.71 -16.54 0.38
N LYS A 137 -8.47 -15.24 0.60
CA LYS A 137 -9.29 -14.11 0.16
C LYS A 137 -8.41 -12.87 -0.04
N PHE A 138 -8.94 -11.89 -0.75
CA PHE A 138 -8.34 -10.57 -0.97
C PHE A 138 -8.79 -9.63 0.14
N TRP A 139 -7.85 -8.90 0.74
CA TRP A 139 -8.16 -7.78 1.61
C TRP A 139 -8.51 -6.57 0.75
N VAL A 140 -9.75 -6.10 0.83
CA VAL A 140 -10.27 -4.98 0.05
C VAL A 140 -11.11 -4.11 0.99
N ALA A 141 -10.68 -2.88 1.23
CA ALA A 141 -11.45 -1.88 1.98
C ALA A 141 -12.01 -2.41 3.32
N GLU A 142 -11.12 -2.91 4.19
CA GLU A 142 -11.46 -3.50 5.50
C GLU A 142 -12.24 -4.84 5.45
N GLN A 143 -12.30 -5.50 4.29
CA GLN A 143 -13.07 -6.73 4.09
C GLN A 143 -12.26 -7.83 3.39
N TRP A 144 -12.56 -9.08 3.74
CA TRP A 144 -12.04 -10.25 3.03
C TRP A 144 -13.00 -10.70 1.93
N LEU A 145 -12.65 -10.44 0.68
CA LEU A 145 -13.43 -10.79 -0.51
C LEU A 145 -12.81 -11.98 -1.26
N THR A 146 -13.66 -12.86 -1.78
CA THR A 146 -13.27 -13.86 -2.77
C THR A 146 -12.96 -13.19 -4.12
N TYR A 147 -12.28 -13.89 -5.02
CA TYR A 147 -12.07 -13.39 -6.39
C TYR A 147 -13.38 -12.98 -7.07
N ASP A 148 -14.38 -13.83 -6.93
CA ASP A 148 -15.73 -13.64 -7.43
C ASP A 148 -16.42 -12.37 -6.89
N GLU A 149 -16.21 -12.06 -5.62
CA GLU A 149 -16.71 -10.81 -5.02
C GLU A 149 -15.92 -9.60 -5.53
N VAL A 150 -14.60 -9.71 -5.69
CA VAL A 150 -13.76 -8.65 -6.29
C VAL A 150 -14.20 -8.35 -7.73
N GLN A 151 -14.52 -9.36 -8.53
CA GLN A 151 -15.00 -9.18 -9.90
C GLN A 151 -16.38 -8.49 -9.98
N ARG A 152 -17.15 -8.51 -8.88
CA ARG A 152 -18.49 -7.90 -8.81
C ARG A 152 -18.52 -6.58 -8.04
N LEU A 153 -17.36 -6.02 -7.71
CA LEU A 153 -17.30 -4.68 -7.10
C LEU A 153 -18.01 -3.65 -8.01
N PRO A 154 -18.62 -2.59 -7.44
CA PRO A 154 -19.35 -1.62 -8.25
C PRO A 154 -18.46 -0.95 -9.31
N ALA A 155 -18.86 -1.05 -10.58
CA ALA A 155 -18.21 -0.39 -11.71
C ALA A 155 -18.76 1.02 -12.02
N ASP A 156 -19.68 1.52 -11.17
CA ASP A 156 -20.15 2.90 -11.20
C ASP A 156 -19.41 3.71 -10.11
N PRO A 157 -18.86 4.89 -10.41
CA PRO A 157 -18.05 5.66 -9.46
C PRO A 157 -18.81 6.06 -8.18
N SER A 158 -20.08 6.45 -8.31
CA SER A 158 -20.90 6.90 -7.19
C SER A 158 -21.25 5.72 -6.28
N ARG A 159 -21.66 4.60 -6.88
CA ARG A 159 -21.97 3.36 -6.16
C ARG A 159 -20.73 2.76 -5.49
N LEU A 160 -19.55 2.84 -6.12
CA LEU A 160 -18.30 2.38 -5.52
C LEU A 160 -17.93 3.23 -4.31
N LYS A 161 -18.04 4.56 -4.41
CA LYS A 161 -17.80 5.47 -3.30
C LYS A 161 -18.76 5.23 -2.13
N ASP A 162 -20.04 5.00 -2.42
CA ASP A 162 -21.03 4.68 -1.39
C ASP A 162 -20.75 3.32 -0.73
N TRP A 163 -20.34 2.32 -1.52
CA TRP A 163 -19.94 1.01 -1.00
C TRP A 163 -18.73 1.14 -0.08
N LEU A 164 -17.70 1.86 -0.49
CA LEU A 164 -16.51 2.14 0.31
C LEU A 164 -16.86 2.91 1.60
N THR A 165 -17.69 3.94 1.51
CA THR A 165 -18.13 4.72 2.68
C THR A 165 -18.76 3.83 3.75
N LYS A 166 -19.63 2.91 3.33
CA LYS A 166 -20.23 1.92 4.24
C LYS A 166 -19.20 0.91 4.77
N ALA A 167 -18.26 0.49 3.93
CA ALA A 167 -17.18 -0.41 4.34
C ALA A 167 -16.29 0.24 5.43
N GLY A 168 -15.88 1.50 5.24
CA GLY A 168 -15.13 2.27 6.24
C GLY A 168 -15.92 2.47 7.54
N GLN A 169 -17.24 2.71 7.48
CA GLN A 169 -18.08 2.78 8.68
C GLN A 169 -18.11 1.46 9.45
N VAL A 170 -18.18 0.33 8.76
CA VAL A 170 -18.12 -1.02 9.37
C VAL A 170 -16.73 -1.29 9.95
N GLY A 171 -15.68 -0.87 9.23
CA GLY A 171 -14.29 -0.90 9.66
C GLY A 171 -13.96 0.06 10.81
N ARG A 172 -14.89 0.97 11.15
CA ARG A 172 -14.75 2.02 12.17
C ARG A 172 -13.63 3.02 11.87
N GLU A 173 -13.52 3.40 10.61
CA GLU A 173 -12.63 4.47 10.17
C GLU A 173 -13.10 5.83 10.70
N ASP A 174 -12.21 6.54 11.39
CA ASP A 174 -12.51 7.82 12.03
C ASP A 174 -12.63 8.98 11.01
N ASP A 175 -11.87 8.91 9.90
CA ASP A 175 -11.84 9.91 8.83
C ASP A 175 -12.14 9.22 7.48
N ILE A 176 -13.43 9.01 7.21
CA ILE A 176 -13.88 8.38 5.97
C ILE A 176 -13.36 9.13 4.72
N PRO A 177 -13.43 10.47 4.62
CA PRO A 177 -12.83 11.19 3.48
C PRO A 177 -11.34 10.88 3.28
N GLY A 178 -10.51 11.02 4.32
CA GLY A 178 -9.08 10.72 4.23
C GLY A 178 -8.79 9.26 3.91
N TRP A 179 -9.60 8.34 4.45
CA TRP A 179 -9.52 6.92 4.14
C TRP A 179 -9.89 6.61 2.68
N LEU A 180 -10.89 7.30 2.10
CA LEU A 180 -11.23 7.17 0.68
C LEU A 180 -10.11 7.66 -0.23
N GLU A 181 -9.45 8.77 0.10
CA GLU A 181 -8.28 9.29 -0.62
C GLU A 181 -7.14 8.27 -0.66
N TYR A 182 -6.96 7.50 0.42
CA TYR A 182 -5.95 6.46 0.51
C TYR A 182 -6.35 5.17 -0.22
N THR A 183 -7.61 4.74 -0.09
CA THR A 183 -8.14 3.43 -0.52
C THR A 183 -8.46 3.38 -2.01
N LEU A 184 -9.01 4.43 -2.61
CA LEU A 184 -9.38 4.42 -4.04
C LEU A 184 -8.18 4.13 -4.97
N PRO A 185 -6.96 4.67 -4.74
CA PRO A 185 -5.77 4.28 -5.49
C PRO A 185 -5.37 2.80 -5.40
N GLU A 186 -5.73 2.08 -4.34
CA GLU A 186 -5.38 0.65 -4.15
C GLU A 186 -6.07 -0.23 -5.20
N PHE A 187 -7.30 0.12 -5.60
CA PHE A 187 -8.04 -0.57 -6.68
C PHE A 187 -7.27 -0.62 -7.99
N LEU A 188 -6.36 0.33 -8.22
CA LEU A 188 -5.58 0.40 -9.45
C LEU A 188 -4.42 -0.63 -9.49
N HIS A 189 -4.15 -1.35 -8.40
CA HIS A 189 -3.02 -2.28 -8.39
C HIS A 189 -3.08 -3.43 -7.38
N ASP A 190 -3.66 -3.29 -6.19
CA ASP A 190 -3.43 -4.26 -5.10
C ASP A 190 -4.10 -5.62 -5.30
N PHE A 191 -5.19 -5.65 -6.06
CA PHE A 191 -6.00 -6.84 -6.33
C PHE A 191 -6.55 -6.81 -7.77
N PRO A 192 -6.99 -7.96 -8.32
CA PRO A 192 -7.42 -8.06 -9.72
C PRO A 192 -8.84 -7.50 -9.94
N ALA A 193 -9.10 -6.25 -9.56
CA ALA A 193 -10.37 -5.59 -9.87
C ALA A 193 -10.55 -5.49 -11.40
N PRO A 194 -11.75 -5.71 -11.97
CA PRO A 194 -12.01 -5.48 -13.40
C PRO A 194 -11.64 -4.06 -13.84
N LYS A 195 -11.29 -3.87 -15.11
CA LYS A 195 -10.88 -2.55 -15.63
C LYS A 195 -11.96 -1.49 -15.40
N GLU A 196 -13.23 -1.86 -15.49
CA GLU A 196 -14.38 -1.00 -15.28
C GLU A 196 -14.45 -0.54 -13.81
N VAL A 197 -14.17 -1.43 -12.86
CA VAL A 197 -14.08 -1.09 -11.43
C VAL A 197 -12.88 -0.19 -11.16
N ARG A 198 -11.71 -0.46 -11.77
CA ARG A 198 -10.54 0.42 -11.66
C ARG A 198 -10.81 1.80 -12.24
N THR A 199 -11.56 1.87 -13.35
CA THR A 199 -12.03 3.12 -13.94
C THR A 199 -12.96 3.87 -12.99
N ALA A 200 -13.92 3.16 -12.39
CA ALA A 200 -14.82 3.74 -11.39
C ALA A 200 -14.06 4.28 -10.17
N ALA A 201 -13.05 3.56 -9.69
CA ALA A 201 -12.21 4.02 -8.58
C ALA A 201 -11.44 5.30 -8.94
N TYR A 202 -10.83 5.34 -10.13
CA TYR A 202 -10.16 6.55 -10.64
C TYR A 202 -11.11 7.74 -10.78
N GLN A 203 -12.30 7.54 -11.34
CA GLN A 203 -13.30 8.59 -11.47
C GLN A 203 -13.83 9.06 -10.12
N ALA A 204 -14.13 8.14 -9.20
CA ALA A 204 -14.56 8.46 -7.85
C ALA A 204 -13.51 9.27 -7.09
N LEU A 205 -12.23 8.92 -7.25
CA LEU A 205 -11.10 9.64 -6.66
C LEU A 205 -11.08 11.11 -7.11
N LEU A 206 -11.31 11.37 -8.40
CA LEU A 206 -11.36 12.73 -8.95
C LEU A 206 -12.56 13.56 -8.43
N THR A 207 -13.56 12.94 -7.79
CA THR A 207 -14.67 13.65 -7.16
C THR A 207 -14.42 14.04 -5.70
N LEU A 208 -13.31 13.59 -5.11
CA LEU A 208 -13.02 13.89 -3.71
C LEU A 208 -12.50 15.33 -3.55
N PRO A 209 -12.88 16.01 -2.45
CA PRO A 209 -12.28 17.30 -2.09
C PRO A 209 -10.75 17.19 -1.98
N GLY A 210 -10.01 18.22 -2.37
CA GLY A 210 -8.54 18.22 -2.30
C GLY A 210 -7.84 17.40 -3.40
N VAL A 211 -8.60 16.69 -4.24
CA VAL A 211 -8.07 15.94 -5.39
C VAL A 211 -8.18 16.76 -6.67
N ARG A 212 -7.11 16.77 -7.46
CA ARG A 212 -6.99 17.57 -8.68
C ARG A 212 -6.22 16.81 -9.75
N ALA A 213 -6.75 16.84 -10.97
CA ALA A 213 -6.04 16.31 -12.14
C ALA A 213 -4.84 17.21 -12.48
N GLY A 214 -3.67 16.59 -12.66
CA GLY A 214 -2.41 17.26 -13.01
C GLY A 214 -2.08 17.24 -14.51
N GLY A 215 -2.98 16.72 -15.34
CA GLY A 215 -2.74 16.55 -16.78
C GLY A 215 -1.86 15.34 -17.11
N ALA A 216 -1.28 15.32 -18.31
CA ALA A 216 -0.36 14.26 -18.73
C ALA A 216 1.01 14.39 -18.05
N ALA A 217 1.56 13.28 -17.58
CA ALA A 217 2.86 13.21 -16.93
C ALA A 217 3.58 11.89 -17.28
N LYS A 218 4.82 11.76 -16.82
CA LYS A 218 5.61 10.53 -16.89
C LYS A 218 6.11 10.15 -15.50
N ASP A 219 6.13 8.85 -15.21
CA ASP A 219 6.71 8.34 -13.98
C ASP A 219 8.24 8.33 -14.01
N GLY A 220 8.86 7.88 -12.91
CA GLY A 220 10.32 7.76 -12.80
C GLY A 220 10.96 6.80 -13.80
N LEU A 221 10.18 5.93 -14.45
CA LEU A 221 10.63 5.03 -15.52
C LEU A 221 10.36 5.59 -16.92
N GLY A 222 9.81 6.81 -17.02
CA GLY A 222 9.47 7.47 -18.28
C GLY A 222 8.16 7.00 -18.92
N ARG A 223 7.37 6.17 -18.23
CA ARG A 223 6.08 5.67 -18.73
C ARG A 223 5.03 6.79 -18.67
N PRO A 224 4.29 7.04 -19.75
CA PRO A 224 3.27 8.09 -19.77
C PRO A 224 2.04 7.70 -18.95
N GLY A 225 1.39 8.69 -18.35
CA GLY A 225 0.13 8.52 -17.62
C GLY A 225 -0.54 9.85 -17.31
N ALA A 226 -1.70 9.78 -16.65
CA ALA A 226 -2.38 10.94 -16.08
C ALA A 226 -1.89 11.19 -14.66
N ALA A 227 -1.49 12.42 -14.37
CA ALA A 227 -1.18 12.86 -13.02
C ALA A 227 -2.47 13.14 -12.22
N VAL A 228 -2.51 12.67 -10.98
CA VAL A 228 -3.52 13.04 -9.99
C VAL A 228 -2.80 13.51 -8.74
N VAL A 229 -3.22 14.61 -8.17
CA VAL A 229 -2.61 15.14 -6.96
C VAL A 229 -3.67 15.30 -5.88
N LEU A 230 -3.34 14.82 -4.69
CA LEU A 230 -4.16 14.89 -3.50
C LEU A 230 -3.39 15.73 -2.48
N ASP A 231 -4.03 16.75 -1.94
CA ASP A 231 -3.50 17.54 -0.84
C ASP A 231 -4.32 17.25 0.41
N SER A 232 -3.68 16.72 1.44
CA SER A 232 -4.29 16.55 2.75
C SER A 232 -3.49 17.28 3.82
N SER A 233 -4.18 17.73 4.86
CA SER A 233 -3.59 18.40 6.01
C SER A 233 -4.21 17.85 7.27
N SER A 234 -3.39 17.39 8.20
CA SER A 234 -3.83 16.90 9.50
C SER A 234 -3.25 17.77 10.63
N GLY A 235 -4.05 18.03 11.66
CA GLY A 235 -3.69 18.92 12.76
C GLY A 235 -4.10 20.39 12.56
N LYS A 236 -3.70 21.28 13.48
CA LYS A 236 -4.06 22.71 13.47
C LYS A 236 -2.82 23.60 13.63
N GLY A 237 -2.85 24.77 12.97
CA GLY A 237 -1.82 25.79 13.07
C GLY A 237 -0.44 25.32 12.57
N LYS A 238 0.64 25.86 13.14
CA LYS A 238 2.02 25.55 12.74
C LYS A 238 2.44 24.09 12.92
N LYS A 239 1.68 23.30 13.69
CA LYS A 239 1.93 21.86 13.90
C LYS A 239 1.16 20.98 12.91
N ALA A 240 0.44 21.57 11.94
CA ALA A 240 -0.24 20.80 10.92
C ALA A 240 0.80 20.09 10.03
N THR A 241 0.59 18.80 9.81
CA THR A 241 1.32 18.05 8.81
C THR A 241 0.56 18.17 7.50
N VAL A 242 1.21 18.73 6.49
CA VAL A 242 0.67 18.79 5.14
C VAL A 242 1.29 17.67 4.33
N VAL A 243 0.46 16.83 3.75
CA VAL A 243 0.87 15.71 2.90
C VAL A 243 0.35 15.96 1.49
N LYS A 244 1.28 15.95 0.53
CA LYS A 244 0.97 16.00 -0.89
C LYS A 244 1.25 14.63 -1.49
N VAL A 245 0.21 13.99 -1.99
CA VAL A 245 0.32 12.74 -2.74
C VAL A 245 0.20 13.05 -4.23
N SER A 246 1.14 12.58 -5.03
CA SER A 246 1.08 12.65 -6.49
C SER A 246 1.06 11.23 -7.06
N LEU A 247 0.05 10.91 -7.84
CA LEU A 247 -0.14 9.64 -8.50
C LEU A 247 0.10 9.83 -9.99
N ILE A 248 0.63 8.80 -10.64
CA ILE A 248 0.63 8.69 -12.10
C ILE A 248 -0.09 7.41 -12.47
N VAL A 249 -1.14 7.53 -13.27
CA VAL A 249 -2.03 6.43 -13.66
C VAL A 249 -1.94 6.18 -15.16
N ASP A 250 -1.72 4.94 -15.55
CA ASP A 250 -1.88 4.48 -16.93
C ASP A 250 -3.38 4.39 -17.20
N THR A 251 -3.96 5.35 -17.91
CA THR A 251 -5.39 5.41 -18.21
C THR A 251 -5.81 4.43 -19.31
N GLY A 252 -4.86 3.85 -20.05
CA GLY A 252 -5.13 2.80 -21.04
C GLY A 252 -5.45 1.47 -20.38
N ARG A 253 -4.63 1.07 -19.40
CA ARG A 253 -4.82 -0.17 -18.60
C ARG A 253 -5.58 0.06 -17.30
N MET A 254 -5.75 1.31 -16.88
CA MET A 254 -6.28 1.72 -15.57
C MET A 254 -5.51 1.09 -14.42
N VAL A 255 -4.19 1.29 -14.42
CA VAL A 255 -3.30 0.81 -13.33
C VAL A 255 -2.42 1.95 -12.82
N LEU A 256 -2.04 1.85 -11.54
CA LEU A 256 -1.13 2.82 -10.94
C LEU A 256 0.31 2.58 -11.42
N LEU A 257 1.01 3.65 -11.80
CA LEU A 257 2.41 3.60 -12.22
C LEU A 257 3.35 4.09 -11.11
N SER A 258 2.97 5.17 -10.42
CA SER A 258 3.72 5.67 -9.27
C SER A 258 2.83 6.36 -8.24
N ARG A 259 3.32 6.40 -7.00
CA ARG A 259 2.78 7.16 -5.88
C ARG A 259 3.93 7.86 -5.16
N ASP A 260 3.91 9.18 -5.21
CA ASP A 260 4.85 10.06 -4.54
C ASP A 260 4.15 10.73 -3.37
N GLN A 261 4.67 10.56 -2.17
CA GLN A 261 4.20 11.23 -0.97
C GLN A 261 5.28 12.18 -0.47
N LYS A 262 4.94 13.46 -0.35
CA LYS A 262 5.79 14.48 0.24
C LYS A 262 5.06 15.11 1.42
N ALA A 263 5.66 14.99 2.60
CA ALA A 263 5.14 15.57 3.81
C ALA A 263 5.94 16.81 4.20
N THR A 264 5.26 17.78 4.81
CA THR A 264 5.87 18.94 5.46
C THR A 264 5.27 19.15 6.84
N LEU A 265 6.11 19.54 7.80
CA LEU A 265 5.74 19.88 9.17
C LEU A 265 6.35 21.25 9.50
N ASP A 266 5.53 22.17 10.01
CA ASP A 266 5.96 23.57 10.28
C ASP A 266 6.61 24.25 9.05
N GLY A 267 6.06 23.97 7.86
CA GLY A 267 6.56 24.49 6.58
C GLY A 267 7.89 23.90 6.11
N LYS A 268 8.49 22.95 6.84
CA LYS A 268 9.74 22.27 6.49
C LYS A 268 9.45 20.88 5.96
N ALA A 269 10.31 20.38 5.06
CA ALA A 269 10.24 19.00 4.60
C ALA A 269 10.23 18.04 5.79
N PHE A 270 9.37 17.02 5.74
CA PHE A 270 9.28 15.97 6.74
C PHE A 270 9.59 14.63 6.08
N PRO A 271 10.89 14.29 5.92
CA PRO A 271 11.32 13.11 5.15
C PRO A 271 10.80 11.79 5.73
N GLU A 272 10.62 11.71 7.04
CA GLU A 272 10.06 10.56 7.76
C GLU A 272 8.69 10.12 7.25
N MET A 273 7.88 11.08 6.80
CA MET A 273 6.55 10.84 6.25
C MET A 273 6.52 10.99 4.72
N SER A 274 7.68 11.03 4.06
CA SER A 274 7.80 11.13 2.61
C SER A 274 8.31 9.82 2.01
N SER A 275 7.71 9.38 0.92
CA SER A 275 8.12 8.17 0.21
C SER A 275 7.82 8.25 -1.27
N ASN A 276 8.60 7.56 -2.09
CA ASN A 276 8.30 7.32 -3.49
C ASN A 276 8.05 5.83 -3.70
N LYS A 277 6.96 5.48 -4.36
CA LYS A 277 6.67 4.13 -4.84
C LYS A 277 6.53 4.15 -6.36
N THR A 278 7.22 3.25 -7.03
CA THR A 278 7.11 3.03 -8.47
C THR A 278 6.67 1.60 -8.71
N LEU A 279 5.50 1.41 -9.31
CA LEU A 279 4.92 0.11 -9.62
C LEU A 279 5.46 -0.35 -10.98
N ILE A 280 6.57 -1.07 -10.95
CA ILE A 280 7.28 -1.56 -12.13
C ILE A 280 6.37 -2.48 -12.95
N GLN A 281 5.62 -3.37 -12.29
CA GLN A 281 4.66 -4.28 -12.93
C GLN A 281 3.36 -4.30 -12.13
N VAL A 282 2.24 -4.34 -12.86
CA VAL A 282 0.88 -4.52 -12.34
C VAL A 282 0.10 -5.28 -13.42
N GLY A 283 -0.47 -6.43 -13.07
CA GLY A 283 -1.31 -7.21 -13.98
C GLY A 283 -1.28 -8.71 -13.72
N TRP A 284 -1.99 -9.46 -14.56
CA TRP A 284 -1.93 -10.92 -14.57
C TRP A 284 -0.58 -11.43 -15.10
N THR A 285 -0.12 -12.55 -14.53
CA THR A 285 1.07 -13.27 -14.96
C THR A 285 0.95 -14.76 -14.66
N ASP A 286 1.65 -15.58 -15.44
CA ASP A 286 1.87 -17.00 -15.16
C ASP A 286 3.20 -17.26 -14.45
N SER A 287 4.00 -16.21 -14.23
CA SER A 287 5.26 -16.34 -13.49
C SER A 287 4.99 -16.64 -12.01
N PRO A 288 5.54 -17.74 -11.46
CA PRO A 288 5.27 -18.13 -10.08
C PRO A 288 5.93 -17.17 -9.09
N PRO A 289 5.46 -17.15 -7.82
CA PRO A 289 6.09 -16.38 -6.76
C PRO A 289 7.57 -16.72 -6.60
N ALA A 290 8.41 -15.68 -6.60
CA ALA A 290 9.86 -15.82 -6.51
C ALA A 290 10.45 -14.77 -5.55
N VAL A 291 11.64 -15.05 -5.03
CA VAL A 291 12.38 -14.03 -4.27
C VAL A 291 12.74 -12.89 -5.23
N PRO A 292 12.43 -11.61 -4.91
CA PRO A 292 12.71 -10.50 -5.81
C PRO A 292 14.17 -10.43 -6.23
N ALA A 293 14.44 -10.23 -7.53
CA ALA A 293 15.79 -10.17 -8.07
C ALA A 293 16.49 -8.83 -7.78
N LEU A 294 17.84 -8.85 -7.80
CA LEU A 294 18.66 -7.65 -7.93
C LEU A 294 18.70 -7.32 -9.42
N SER A 295 17.78 -6.53 -9.93
CA SER A 295 17.88 -6.04 -11.31
C SER A 295 18.92 -4.93 -11.40
#